data_AF-R7ZJE0-F1
#
_entry.id   AF-R7ZJE0-F1
#
_cell.length_a   1.000
_cell.length_b   1.000
_cell.length_c   1.000
_cell.angle_alpha   90.00
_cell.angle_beta   90.00
_cell.angle_gamma   90.00
#
_symmetry.space_group_name_H-M   'P 1'
#
loop_
_entity.id
_entity.type
_entity.pdbx_description
1 polymer ?
#
loop_
_entity_poly.entity_id
_entity_poly.type
_entity_poly.pdbx_seq_one_letter_code
_entity_poly.pdbx_strand_id
1 'polypeptide(L)'
;MVLMKKHYFSSVSSITHKIEVTFHYFDLQHCDERTFFITVILKYQTHQVLCDFIYILDHPDVYGAISINEHYANAKKFFEQHVHHTLLYSDELLLAQNFMDTHSFKKNSDNCHLFLPKK
;
A
#
# COMPACT_ATOMS: atom_id res chain seq x y z
N MET A 1 1.70 23.05 -11.25
CA MET A 1 2.31 21.91 -11.96
C MET A 1 3.67 21.67 -11.34
N VAL A 2 3.77 20.80 -10.34
CA VAL A 2 5.04 20.53 -9.63
C VAL A 2 5.60 19.24 -10.21
N LEU A 3 6.53 19.37 -11.15
CA LEU A 3 7.39 18.27 -11.58
C LEU A 3 8.31 17.89 -10.41
N MET A 4 7.93 16.86 -9.66
CA MET A 4 8.82 16.30 -8.65
C MET A 4 9.94 15.50 -9.34
N LYS A 5 11.15 16.06 -9.27
CA LYS A 5 12.39 15.46 -9.74
C LYS A 5 12.64 14.11 -9.05
N LYS A 6 12.92 13.09 -9.87
CA LYS A 6 13.28 11.69 -9.55
C LYS A 6 14.58 11.48 -8.72
N HIS A 7 14.92 12.36 -7.79
CA HIS A 7 16.26 12.38 -7.16
C HIS A 7 16.26 12.40 -5.62
N TYR A 8 15.30 11.73 -4.97
CA TYR A 8 15.27 11.59 -3.49
C TYR A 8 15.22 10.13 -2.99
N PHE A 9 15.63 9.15 -3.81
CA PHE A 9 15.50 7.71 -3.48
C PHE A 9 16.79 6.98 -3.06
N SER A 10 17.87 7.67 -2.67
CA SER A 10 19.14 6.95 -2.42
C SER A 10 19.30 6.34 -1.02
N SER A 11 18.44 6.65 -0.03
CA SER A 11 18.54 6.06 1.32
C SER A 11 17.31 5.26 1.76
N VAL A 12 16.19 5.37 1.04
CA VAL A 12 14.90 4.74 1.37
C VAL A 12 14.80 3.29 0.82
N SER A 13 15.78 2.88 0.00
CA SER A 13 15.74 1.64 -0.77
C SER A 13 15.92 0.35 0.05
N SER A 14 16.52 0.37 1.24
CA SER A 14 16.92 -0.89 1.90
C SER A 14 15.90 -1.53 2.84
N ILE A 15 14.90 -0.77 3.31
CA ILE A 15 13.93 -1.25 4.31
C ILE A 15 12.71 -1.87 3.64
N THR A 16 12.18 -1.22 2.60
CA THR A 16 11.03 -1.73 1.83
C THR A 16 11.33 -3.05 1.14
N HIS A 17 12.59 -3.34 0.75
CA HIS A 17 12.98 -4.65 0.22
C HIS A 17 13.03 -5.77 1.28
N LYS A 18 13.11 -5.42 2.58
CA LYS A 18 13.13 -6.41 3.67
C LYS A 18 11.73 -6.73 4.19
N ILE A 19 10.74 -5.93 3.81
CA ILE A 19 9.36 -6.09 4.25
C ILE A 19 8.59 -6.79 3.14
N GLU A 20 8.16 -8.01 3.43
CA GLU A 20 7.32 -8.76 2.51
C GLU A 20 5.87 -8.30 2.69
N VAL A 21 5.24 -7.88 1.59
CA VAL A 21 3.83 -7.47 1.58
C VAL A 21 3.01 -8.62 1.01
N THR A 22 2.24 -9.29 1.86
CA THR A 22 1.35 -10.39 1.46
C THR A 22 -0.10 -9.93 1.43
N PHE A 23 -0.87 -10.37 0.43
CA PHE A 23 -2.32 -10.14 0.41
C PHE A 23 -3.00 -10.85 1.59
N HIS A 24 -3.95 -10.18 2.26
CA HIS A 24 -4.76 -10.77 3.31
C HIS A 24 -6.23 -10.85 2.92
N TYR A 25 -6.85 -9.70 2.75
CA TYR A 25 -8.28 -9.58 2.49
C TYR A 25 -8.56 -8.39 1.59
N PHE A 26 -9.60 -8.53 0.77
CA PHE A 26 -10.08 -7.46 -0.10
C PHE A 26 -11.45 -7.01 0.39
N ASP A 27 -11.55 -5.77 0.85
CA ASP A 27 -12.79 -5.22 1.36
C ASP A 27 -13.56 -4.51 0.24
N LEU A 28 -14.49 -5.27 -0.36
CA LEU A 28 -15.40 -4.80 -1.39
C LEU A 28 -16.37 -3.71 -0.89
N GLN A 29 -16.64 -3.62 0.42
CA GLN A 29 -17.64 -2.67 0.93
C GLN A 29 -17.13 -1.23 0.98
N HIS A 30 -15.81 -1.05 1.05
CA HIS A 30 -15.18 0.26 1.10
C HIS A 30 -14.66 0.72 -0.26
N CYS A 31 -14.76 -0.12 -1.29
CA CYS A 31 -14.34 0.25 -2.65
C CYS A 31 -15.43 1.07 -3.35
N ASP A 32 -15.05 2.26 -3.82
CA ASP A 32 -15.89 3.16 -4.61
C ASP A 32 -15.32 3.30 -6.03
N GLU A 33 -16.00 4.07 -6.89
CA GLU A 33 -15.55 4.33 -8.27
C GLU A 33 -14.15 4.92 -8.43
N ARG A 34 -13.60 5.48 -7.35
CA ARG A 34 -12.30 6.17 -7.35
C ARG A 34 -11.35 5.71 -6.26
N THR A 35 -11.77 4.79 -5.39
CA THR A 35 -10.97 4.35 -4.24
C THR A 35 -11.03 2.85 -4.08
N PHE A 36 -9.88 2.22 -3.95
CA PHE A 36 -9.69 0.79 -3.79
C PHE A 36 -9.00 0.51 -2.45
N PHE A 37 -9.63 -0.31 -1.61
CA PHE A 37 -9.11 -0.67 -0.29
C PHE A 37 -8.70 -2.14 -0.26
N ILE A 38 -7.51 -2.39 0.27
CA ILE A 38 -7.01 -3.75 0.39
C ILE A 38 -6.24 -3.93 1.69
N THR A 39 -6.61 -4.97 2.43
CA THR A 39 -5.87 -5.37 3.63
C THR A 39 -4.71 -6.26 3.23
N VAL A 40 -3.52 -5.87 3.67
CA VAL A 40 -2.28 -6.60 3.47
C VAL A 40 -1.65 -6.95 4.82
N ILE A 41 -0.85 -8.01 4.81
CA ILE A 41 0.03 -8.36 5.92
C ILE A 41 1.43 -7.88 5.53
N LEU A 42 2.01 -7.03 6.37
CA LEU A 42 3.43 -6.69 6.30
C LEU A 42 4.19 -7.69 7.17
N LYS A 43 5.16 -8.39 6.59
CA LYS A 43 6.03 -9.32 7.30
C LYS A 43 7.46 -8.82 7.32
N TYR A 44 8.08 -8.92 8.48
CA TYR A 44 9.49 -8.63 8.68
C TYR A 44 10.05 -9.69 9.64
N GLN A 45 10.93 -10.55 9.12
CA GLN A 45 11.46 -11.71 9.86
C GLN A 45 10.33 -12.62 10.39
N THR A 46 10.22 -12.79 11.71
CA THR A 46 9.17 -13.60 12.37
C THR A 46 7.94 -12.77 12.76
N HIS A 47 7.95 -11.47 12.53
CA HIS A 47 6.88 -10.56 12.94
C HIS A 47 5.99 -10.22 11.74
N GLN A 48 4.70 -10.06 12.02
CA GLN A 48 3.73 -9.66 11.02
C GLN A 48 2.72 -8.68 11.60
N VAL A 49 2.25 -7.75 10.77
CA VAL A 49 1.21 -6.78 11.14
C VAL A 49 0.21 -6.61 10.01
N LEU A 50 -1.07 -6.46 10.37
CA LEU A 50 -2.11 -6.12 9.43
C LEU A 50 -2.09 -4.61 9.16
N CYS A 51 -2.27 -4.26 7.89
CA CYS A 51 -2.27 -2.90 7.43
C CYS A 51 -3.21 -2.79 6.23
N ASP A 52 -3.95 -1.70 6.15
CA ASP A 52 -4.80 -1.45 4.98
C ASP A 52 -4.10 -0.48 4.04
N PHE A 53 -4.14 -0.78 2.76
CA PHE A 53 -3.72 0.13 1.71
C PHE A 53 -4.96 0.73 1.07
N ILE A 54 -4.88 2.04 0.83
CA ILE A 54 -5.87 2.80 0.07
C ILE A 54 -5.23 3.24 -1.24
N TYR A 55 -5.90 2.96 -2.33
CA TYR A 55 -5.49 3.35 -3.67
C TYR A 55 -6.52 4.30 -4.26
N ILE A 56 -6.08 5.46 -4.73
CA ILE A 56 -6.91 6.41 -5.45
C ILE A 56 -6.73 6.15 -6.93
N LEU A 57 -7.84 5.80 -7.60
CA LEU A 57 -7.94 5.51 -9.03
C LEU A 57 -8.48 6.77 -9.74
N ASP A 58 -7.67 7.83 -9.81
CA ASP A 58 -8.03 9.05 -10.55
C ASP A 58 -7.13 9.12 -11.79
N HIS A 59 -7.63 8.60 -12.92
CA HIS A 59 -6.89 8.52 -14.18
C HIS A 59 -6.16 9.85 -14.48
N PRO A 60 -4.86 9.83 -14.83
CA PRO A 60 -4.08 8.70 -15.34
C PRO A 60 -3.18 7.96 -14.33
N ASP A 61 -3.12 8.40 -13.07
CA ASP A 61 -2.13 7.89 -12.10
C ASP A 61 -2.82 7.19 -10.91
N VAL A 62 -2.37 5.97 -10.59
CA VAL A 62 -2.85 5.26 -9.40
C VAL A 62 -1.88 5.55 -8.25
N TYR A 63 -2.40 6.19 -7.21
CA TYR A 63 -1.63 6.50 -6.00
C TYR A 63 -2.10 5.62 -4.86
N GLY A 64 -1.21 4.77 -4.36
CA GLY A 64 -1.44 3.93 -3.19
C GLY A 64 -0.68 4.44 -1.98
N ALA A 65 -1.30 4.41 -0.81
CA ALA A 65 -0.63 4.64 0.46
C ALA A 65 -1.21 3.73 1.54
N ILE A 66 -0.58 3.69 2.70
CA ILE A 66 -1.17 3.08 3.87
C ILE A 66 -2.38 3.92 4.30
N SER A 67 -3.52 3.26 4.50
CA SER A 67 -4.74 3.88 5.02
C SER A 67 -4.55 4.28 6.48
N ILE A 68 -4.92 5.51 6.81
CA ILE A 68 -4.89 6.03 8.18
C ILE A 68 -6.16 5.55 8.89
N ASN A 69 -6.12 4.31 9.37
CA ASN A 69 -7.22 3.70 10.12
C ASN A 69 -6.72 3.06 11.42
N GLU A 70 -7.55 2.23 12.04
CA GLU A 70 -7.21 1.51 13.28
C GLU A 70 -5.97 0.60 13.14
N HIS A 71 -5.67 0.11 11.93
CA HIS A 71 -4.46 -0.66 11.64
C HIS A 71 -3.22 0.22 11.45
N TYR A 72 -3.37 1.52 11.18
CA TYR A 72 -2.25 2.45 10.97
C TYR A 72 -1.35 2.56 12.20
N ALA A 73 -1.94 2.71 13.39
CA ALA A 73 -1.18 2.83 14.63
C ALA A 73 -0.38 1.55 14.93
N ASN A 74 -0.91 0.38 14.56
CA ASN A 74 -0.25 -0.90 14.72
C ASN A 74 0.90 -1.06 13.71
N ALA A 75 0.67 -0.69 12.45
CA ALA A 75 1.72 -0.65 11.43
C ALA A 75 2.86 0.28 11.88
N LYS A 76 2.56 1.51 12.30
CA LYS A 76 3.58 2.45 12.77
C LYS A 76 4.42 1.89 13.92
N LYS A 77 3.78 1.30 14.94
CA LYS A 77 4.48 0.63 16.06
C LYS A 77 5.34 -0.53 15.57
N PHE A 78 4.86 -1.33 14.63
CA PHE A 78 5.62 -2.44 14.05
C PHE A 78 6.92 -1.96 13.38
N PHE A 79 6.86 -0.86 12.61
CA PHE A 79 8.06 -0.28 11.99
C PHE A 79 9.03 0.28 13.03
N GLU A 80 8.52 0.97 14.05
CA GLU A 80 9.35 1.50 15.13
C GLU A 80 10.01 0.39 15.98
N GLN A 81 9.27 -0.67 16.30
CA GLN A 81 9.72 -1.73 17.21
C GLN A 81 10.58 -2.81 16.54
N HIS A 82 10.24 -3.22 15.31
CA HIS A 82 10.91 -4.35 14.67
C HIS A 82 11.88 -3.90 13.58
N VAL A 83 11.48 -2.91 12.78
CA VAL A 83 12.29 -2.40 11.68
C VAL A 83 13.27 -1.31 12.15
N HIS A 84 13.05 -0.77 13.37
CA HIS A 84 13.80 0.37 13.92
C HIS A 84 13.79 1.58 12.97
N HIS A 85 12.66 1.77 12.28
CA HIS A 85 12.48 2.79 11.27
C HIS A 85 11.21 3.58 11.54
N THR A 86 11.26 4.89 11.34
CA THR A 86 10.06 5.72 11.42
C THR A 86 9.33 5.63 10.09
N LEU A 87 8.11 5.11 10.09
CA LEU A 87 7.28 5.05 8.88
C LEU A 87 7.01 6.47 8.36
N LEU A 88 7.54 6.80 7.19
CA LEU A 88 7.28 8.06 6.49
C LEU A 88 6.28 7.85 5.36
N TYR A 89 5.59 8.91 4.96
CA TYR A 89 4.67 8.88 3.82
C TYR A 89 5.32 8.37 2.52
N SER A 90 6.61 8.66 2.31
CA SER A 90 7.36 8.11 1.17
C SER A 90 7.53 6.59 1.22
N ASP A 91 7.63 6.01 2.42
CA ASP A 91 7.71 4.55 2.61
C ASP A 91 6.36 3.90 2.33
N GLU A 92 5.28 4.54 2.80
CA GLU A 92 3.90 4.10 2.56
C GLU A 92 3.59 4.04 1.06
N LEU A 93 3.96 5.09 0.33
CA LEU A 93 3.84 5.15 -1.13
C LEU A 93 4.63 4.02 -1.82
N LEU A 94 5.87 3.79 -1.39
CA LEU A 94 6.72 2.74 -1.96
C LEU A 94 6.18 1.33 -1.69
N LEU A 95 5.69 1.07 -0.48
CA LEU A 95 5.11 -0.23 -0.12
C LEU A 95 3.87 -0.53 -0.95
N ALA A 96 3.00 0.47 -1.12
CA ALA A 96 1.83 0.35 -1.96
C ALA A 96 2.23 0.15 -3.43
N GLN A 97 3.18 0.93 -3.94
CA GLN A 97 3.67 0.79 -5.32
C GLN A 97 4.30 -0.60 -5.57
N ASN A 98 5.11 -1.11 -4.66
CA ASN A 98 5.68 -2.46 -4.76
C ASN A 98 4.59 -3.54 -4.76
N PHE A 99 3.51 -3.34 -4.01
CA PHE A 99 2.39 -4.26 -3.99
C PHE A 99 1.57 -4.21 -5.29
N MET A 100 1.47 -3.06 -5.97
CA MET A 100 0.78 -2.94 -7.26
C MET A 100 1.37 -3.84 -8.35
N ASP A 101 2.68 -4.07 -8.31
CA ASP A 101 3.37 -4.93 -9.28
C ASP A 101 3.08 -6.43 -9.06
N THR A 102 2.49 -6.80 -7.90
CA THR A 102 2.18 -8.20 -7.59
C THR A 102 0.94 -8.71 -8.34
N HIS A 103 0.93 -10.00 -8.66
CA HIS A 103 -0.20 -10.66 -9.31
C HIS A 103 -1.50 -10.58 -8.46
N SER A 104 -1.35 -10.56 -7.14
CA SER A 104 -2.48 -10.44 -6.21
C SER A 104 -3.19 -9.09 -6.34
N PHE A 105 -2.46 -8.00 -6.55
CA PHE A 105 -3.06 -6.70 -6.80
C PHE A 105 -3.83 -6.70 -8.12
N LYS A 106 -3.19 -7.08 -9.23
CA LYS A 106 -3.83 -7.10 -10.57
C LYS A 106 -5.13 -7.91 -10.60
N LYS A 107 -5.13 -9.10 -9.99
CA LYS A 107 -6.32 -9.95 -9.93
C LYS A 107 -7.47 -9.28 -9.14
N ASN A 108 -7.16 -8.57 -8.06
CA ASN A 108 -8.17 -7.91 -7.23
C ASN A 108 -8.60 -6.56 -7.79
N SER A 109 -7.71 -5.81 -8.46
CA SER A 109 -8.09 -4.59 -9.18
C SER A 109 -9.04 -4.90 -10.34
N ASP A 110 -8.83 -6.01 -11.06
CA ASP A 110 -9.74 -6.47 -12.12
C ASP A 110 -11.11 -6.84 -11.55
N ASN A 111 -11.15 -7.50 -10.39
CA ASN A 111 -12.40 -7.77 -9.68
C ASN A 111 -13.11 -6.47 -9.26
N CYS A 112 -12.37 -5.44 -8.83
CA CYS A 112 -12.95 -4.14 -8.52
C CYS A 112 -13.50 -3.45 -9.78
N HIS A 113 -12.80 -3.53 -10.91
CA HIS A 113 -13.27 -3.02 -12.22
C HIS A 113 -14.52 -3.75 -12.74
N LEU A 114 -14.72 -5.02 -12.37
CA LEU A 114 -15.93 -5.79 -12.69
C LEU A 114 -17.19 -5.28 -11.97
N PHE A 115 -17.04 -4.58 -10.83
CA PHE A 115 -18.15 -3.96 -10.09
C PHE A 115 -18.36 -2.48 -10.42
N LEU A 116 -17.48 -1.88 -11.23
CA LEU A 116 -17.68 -0.54 -11.76
C LEU A 116 -18.56 -0.60 -13.00
N PRO A 117 -19.70 0.12 -13.05
CA PRO A 117 -20.56 0.12 -14.22
C PRO A 117 -19.75 0.67 -15.39
N LYS A 118 -19.53 -0.19 -16.41
CA LYS A 118 -19.04 0.25 -17.71
C LYS A 118 -20.01 1.32 -18.22
N LYS A 119 -19.53 2.56 -18.31
CA LYS A 119 -20.24 3.62 -19.03
C LYS A 119 -20.19 3.36 -20.53
#